data_AF-A0A0L9Y7A5-F1
#
_entry.id   AF-A0A0L9Y7A5-F1
#
_cell.length_a   1.000
_cell.length_b   1.000
_cell.length_c   1.000
_cell.angle_alpha   90.00
_cell.angle_beta   90.00
_cell.angle_gamma   90.00
#
_symmetry.space_group_name_H-M   'P 1'
#
loop_
_entity.id
_entity.type
_entity.pdbx_description
1 polymer ?
#
loop_
_entity_poly.entity_id
_entity_poly.type
_entity_poly.pdbx_seq_one_letter_code
_entity_poly.pdbx_strand_id
1 'polypeptide(L)'
;MNKLNIDRLKYLSASMQDVIRDLDEIISIYDNQSTIIKKHLEQSFRTSFLQYKELLGNYMSQCLKVISVSVSKITYSDAIELCIKENLLPNHEIILYKTLSKFRNDTAHVYKKPPFIVLLQFYKENRDFLNSIIEKINNVIKENRNDI
;
A
#
# COMPACT_ATOMS: atom_id res chain seq x y z
N MET A 1 26.75 -4.22 -5.84
CA MET A 1 25.48 -3.60 -5.38
C MET A 1 24.41 -3.90 -6.40
N ASN A 2 23.29 -4.48 -5.99
CA ASN A 2 22.14 -4.63 -6.89
C ASN A 2 21.57 -3.23 -7.17
N LYS A 3 21.33 -2.87 -8.43
CA LYS A 3 20.63 -1.61 -8.75
C LYS A 3 19.12 -1.78 -8.58
N LEU A 4 18.42 -0.72 -8.21
CA LEU A 4 16.96 -0.72 -8.19
C LEU A 4 16.41 -0.94 -9.60
N ASN A 5 15.43 -1.83 -9.74
CA ASN A 5 14.71 -1.99 -10.99
C ASN A 5 13.69 -0.85 -11.15
N ILE A 6 14.12 0.25 -11.75
CA ILE A 6 13.33 1.48 -11.87
C ILE A 6 12.02 1.26 -12.63
N ASP A 7 12.00 0.43 -13.67
CA ASP A 7 10.77 0.16 -14.41
C ASP A 7 9.76 -0.64 -13.58
N ARG A 8 10.23 -1.57 -12.76
CA ARG A 8 9.38 -2.25 -11.77
C ARG A 8 8.80 -1.25 -10.77
N LEU A 9 9.59 -0.30 -10.29
CA LEU A 9 9.11 0.73 -9.35
C LEU A 9 8.08 1.67 -9.99
N LYS A 10 8.30 2.09 -11.24
CA LYS A 10 7.32 2.90 -12.00
C LYS A 10 5.99 2.17 -12.14
N TYR A 11 6.04 0.89 -12.51
CA TYR A 11 4.84 0.05 -12.59
C TYR A 11 4.12 0.00 -11.23
N LEU A 12 4.86 -0.26 -10.14
CA LEU A 12 4.27 -0.33 -8.80
C LEU A 12 3.60 0.99 -8.41
N SER A 13 4.27 2.13 -8.64
CA SER A 13 3.72 3.46 -8.38
C SER A 13 2.44 3.73 -9.18
N ALA A 14 2.46 3.46 -10.49
CA ALA A 14 1.29 3.62 -11.34
C ALA A 14 0.12 2.72 -10.91
N SER A 15 0.39 1.45 -10.62
CA SER A 15 -0.64 0.53 -10.12
C SER A 15 -1.22 0.95 -8.77
N MET A 16 -0.40 1.51 -7.86
CA MET A 16 -0.91 2.05 -6.60
C MET A 16 -1.81 3.27 -6.84
N GLN A 17 -1.47 4.13 -7.80
CA GLN A 17 -2.30 5.28 -8.17
C GLN A 17 -3.64 4.86 -8.78
N ASP A 18 -3.64 3.84 -9.64
CA ASP A 18 -4.88 3.29 -10.21
C ASP A 18 -5.77 2.72 -9.09
N VAL A 19 -5.19 1.99 -8.13
CA VAL A 19 -5.95 1.49 -6.97
C VAL A 19 -6.56 2.62 -6.14
N ILE A 20 -5.85 3.74 -5.92
CA ILE A 20 -6.42 4.90 -5.23
C ILE A 20 -7.63 5.46 -6.01
N ARG A 21 -7.53 5.56 -7.33
CA ARG A 21 -8.64 6.02 -8.18
C ARG A 21 -9.86 5.09 -8.10
N ASP A 22 -9.64 3.77 -8.14
CA ASP A 22 -10.73 2.80 -8.02
C ASP A 22 -11.45 2.93 -6.68
N LEU A 23 -10.68 3.13 -5.59
CA LEU A 23 -11.24 3.35 -4.26
C LEU A 23 -12.04 4.65 -4.19
N ASP A 24 -11.54 5.74 -4.77
CA ASP A 24 -12.26 7.02 -4.87
C ASP A 24 -13.57 6.87 -5.64
N GLU A 25 -13.54 6.19 -6.79
CA GLU A 25 -14.73 5.94 -7.62
C GLU A 25 -15.78 5.15 -6.84
N ILE A 26 -15.39 4.05 -6.20
CA ILE A 26 -16.28 3.23 -5.37
C ILE A 26 -16.96 4.09 -4.29
N ILE A 27 -16.19 4.92 -3.59
CA ILE A 27 -16.73 5.79 -2.53
C ILE A 27 -17.71 6.82 -3.11
N SER A 28 -17.39 7.41 -4.25
CA SER A 28 -18.21 8.46 -4.86
C SER A 28 -19.60 7.98 -5.26
N ILE A 29 -19.73 6.70 -5.63
CA ILE A 29 -21.00 6.12 -6.07
C ILE A 29 -21.74 5.36 -4.95
N TYR A 30 -21.04 4.92 -3.90
CA TYR A 30 -21.53 3.94 -2.92
C TYR A 30 -22.92 4.27 -2.36
N ASP A 31 -23.11 5.48 -1.82
CA ASP A 31 -24.34 5.83 -1.09
C ASP A 31 -25.60 5.81 -1.97
N ASN A 32 -25.43 6.06 -3.26
CA ASN A 32 -26.51 6.17 -4.25
C ASN A 32 -26.92 4.81 -4.87
N GLN A 33 -26.27 3.71 -4.47
CA GLN A 33 -26.55 2.39 -5.03
C GLN A 33 -27.58 1.59 -4.25
N SER A 34 -28.22 0.64 -4.93
CA SER A 34 -29.08 -0.36 -4.28
C SER A 34 -28.31 -1.25 -3.31
N THR A 35 -28.99 -1.88 -2.35
CA THR A 35 -28.35 -2.77 -1.35
C THR A 35 -27.52 -3.89 -1.98
N ILE A 36 -27.96 -4.45 -3.10
CA ILE A 36 -27.24 -5.52 -3.81
C ILE A 36 -25.93 -4.96 -4.37
N ILE A 37 -25.98 -3.82 -5.06
CA ILE A 37 -24.80 -3.20 -5.64
C ILE A 37 -23.83 -2.71 -4.55
N LYS A 38 -24.34 -2.18 -3.43
CA LYS A 38 -23.51 -1.83 -2.26
C LYS A 38 -22.67 -3.02 -1.79
N LYS A 39 -23.26 -4.21 -1.65
CA LYS A 39 -22.49 -5.42 -1.27
C LYS A 39 -21.36 -5.76 -2.25
N HIS A 40 -21.59 -5.60 -3.55
CA HIS A 40 -20.54 -5.79 -4.55
C HIS A 40 -19.44 -4.74 -4.43
N LEU A 41 -19.81 -3.47 -4.29
CA LEU A 41 -18.87 -2.37 -4.07
C LEU A 41 -18.03 -2.55 -2.80
N GLU A 42 -18.61 -3.05 -1.71
CA GLU A 42 -17.86 -3.36 -0.48
C GLU A 42 -16.78 -4.42 -0.74
N GLN A 43 -17.12 -5.46 -1.50
CA GLN A 43 -16.16 -6.52 -1.84
C GLN A 43 -15.08 -6.02 -2.81
N SER A 44 -15.44 -5.19 -3.80
CA SER A 44 -14.48 -4.52 -4.68
C SER A 44 -13.53 -3.63 -3.87
N PHE A 45 -14.07 -2.79 -2.98
CA PHE A 45 -13.27 -1.90 -2.12
C PHE A 45 -12.24 -2.67 -1.31
N ARG A 46 -12.66 -3.77 -0.68
CA ARG A 46 -11.76 -4.63 0.10
C ARG A 46 -10.65 -5.24 -0.75
N THR A 47 -10.98 -5.61 -1.98
CA THR A 47 -10.05 -6.24 -2.91
C THR A 47 -9.02 -5.22 -3.40
N SER A 48 -9.46 -4.04 -3.83
CA SER A 48 -8.58 -2.92 -4.20
C SER A 48 -7.70 -2.48 -3.03
N PHE A 49 -8.27 -2.39 -1.82
CA PHE A 49 -7.50 -2.00 -0.63
C PHE A 49 -6.42 -3.04 -0.27
N LEU A 50 -6.70 -4.34 -0.40
CA LEU A 50 -5.68 -5.38 -0.25
C LEU A 50 -4.59 -5.26 -1.32
N GLN A 51 -4.99 -5.03 -2.58
CA GLN A 51 -4.06 -4.87 -3.69
C GLN A 51 -3.09 -3.71 -3.43
N TYR A 52 -3.56 -2.57 -2.90
CA TYR A 52 -2.68 -1.47 -2.50
C TYR A 52 -1.58 -1.94 -1.55
N LYS A 53 -1.96 -2.69 -0.51
CA LYS A 53 -1.03 -3.21 0.49
C LYS A 53 -0.04 -4.22 -0.09
N GLU A 54 -0.48 -5.08 -1.00
CA GLU A 54 0.40 -6.01 -1.71
C GLU A 54 1.41 -5.29 -2.59
N LEU A 55 0.99 -4.24 -3.29
CA LEU A 55 1.87 -3.38 -4.08
C LEU A 55 2.91 -2.68 -3.19
N LEU A 56 2.51 -2.16 -2.02
CA LEU A 56 3.43 -1.59 -1.03
C LEU A 56 4.43 -2.63 -0.51
N GLY A 57 3.98 -3.86 -0.22
CA GLY A 57 4.86 -4.95 0.17
C GLY A 57 5.87 -5.31 -0.92
N ASN A 58 5.41 -5.34 -2.17
CA ASN A 58 6.28 -5.56 -3.33
C ASN A 58 7.30 -4.44 -3.50
N TYR A 59 6.91 -3.19 -3.30
CA TYR A 59 7.83 -2.04 -3.31
C TYR A 59 8.94 -2.20 -2.26
N MET A 60 8.56 -2.42 -0.99
CA MET A 60 9.53 -2.63 0.08
C MET A 60 10.47 -3.80 -0.25
N SER A 61 9.94 -4.90 -0.78
CA SER A 61 10.76 -6.05 -1.19
C SER A 61 11.78 -5.72 -2.29
N GLN A 62 11.42 -4.88 -3.26
CA GLN A 62 12.38 -4.45 -4.28
C GLN A 62 13.49 -3.58 -3.68
N CYS A 63 13.15 -2.66 -2.79
CA CYS A 63 14.13 -1.78 -2.18
C CYS A 63 15.07 -2.52 -1.22
N LEU A 64 14.53 -3.41 -0.38
CA LEU A 64 15.31 -4.13 0.62
C LEU A 64 16.31 -5.12 0.00
N LYS A 65 16.00 -5.68 -1.17
CA LYS A 65 16.93 -6.49 -1.96
C LYS A 65 18.20 -5.75 -2.37
N VAL A 66 18.11 -4.43 -2.57
CA VAL A 66 19.25 -3.59 -2.99
C VAL A 66 20.23 -3.36 -1.84
N ILE A 67 19.72 -3.25 -0.61
CA ILE A 67 20.52 -3.10 0.60
C ILE A 67 20.90 -4.46 1.23
N SER A 68 20.87 -5.54 0.45
CA SER A 68 21.22 -6.91 0.86
C SER A 68 20.40 -7.47 2.04
N VAL A 69 19.20 -6.93 2.29
CA VAL A 69 18.29 -7.45 3.31
C VAL A 69 17.36 -8.48 2.71
N SER A 70 17.43 -9.69 3.25
CA SER A 70 16.56 -10.79 2.83
C SER A 70 15.18 -10.65 3.47
N VAL A 71 14.18 -10.34 2.65
CA VAL A 71 12.77 -10.20 3.09
C VAL A 71 12.18 -11.48 3.70
N SER A 72 12.76 -12.66 3.46
CA SER A 72 12.34 -13.90 4.12
C SER A 72 12.76 -13.99 5.59
N LYS A 73 13.64 -13.09 6.04
CA LYS A 73 14.18 -13.07 7.41
C LYS A 73 13.53 -12.00 8.30
N ILE A 74 12.63 -11.20 7.75
CA ILE A 74 12.05 -10.04 8.45
C ILE A 74 10.53 -10.00 8.28
N THR A 75 9.82 -9.47 9.28
CA THR A 75 8.37 -9.30 9.21
C THR A 75 7.99 -8.10 8.33
N TYR A 76 6.71 -7.98 8.00
CA TYR A 76 6.20 -6.80 7.28
C TYR A 76 6.41 -5.51 8.11
N SER A 77 6.33 -5.59 9.44
CA SER A 77 6.59 -4.44 10.32
C SER A 77 8.07 -4.05 10.29
N ASP A 78 8.97 -5.03 10.34
CA ASP A 78 10.41 -4.77 10.25
C ASP A 78 10.79 -4.15 8.90
N ALA A 79 10.13 -4.60 7.81
CA ALA A 79 10.32 -4.03 6.48
C ALA A 79 9.90 -2.55 6.42
N ILE A 80 8.78 -2.18 7.04
CA ILE A 80 8.35 -0.77 7.15
C ILE A 80 9.41 0.05 7.89
N GLU A 81 9.82 -0.40 9.07
CA GLU A 81 10.76 0.33 9.92
C GLU A 81 12.10 0.54 9.23
N LEU A 82 12.59 -0.48 8.54
CA LEU A 82 13.82 -0.39 7.76
C LEU A 82 13.67 0.54 6.54
N CYS A 83 12.57 0.45 5.80
CA CYS A 83 12.33 1.36 4.68
C CYS A 83 12.17 2.82 5.14
N ILE A 84 11.59 3.08 6.33
CA ILE A 84 11.57 4.43 6.90
C ILE A 84 12.99 4.90 7.26
N LYS A 85 13.77 4.05 7.92
CA LYS A 85 15.16 4.35 8.31
C LYS A 85 16.03 4.72 7.11
N GLU A 86 15.87 3.99 6.01
CA GLU A 86 16.61 4.22 4.75
C GLU A 86 15.95 5.29 3.86
N ASN A 87 15.00 6.07 4.39
CA ASN A 87 14.30 7.14 3.67
C ASN A 87 13.63 6.68 2.36
N LEU A 88 13.10 5.45 2.34
CA LEU A 88 12.32 4.85 1.25
C LEU A 88 10.81 4.99 1.47
N LEU A 89 10.37 5.26 2.71
CA LEU A 89 9.00 5.55 3.09
C LEU A 89 8.92 6.84 3.93
N PRO A 90 7.78 7.57 3.92
CA PRO A 90 7.50 8.66 4.85
C PRO A 90 7.73 8.30 6.33
N ASN A 91 8.42 9.17 7.07
CA ASN A 91 8.87 8.88 8.45
C ASN A 91 7.86 9.17 9.56
N HIS A 92 6.82 9.97 9.30
CA HIS A 92 5.91 10.50 10.34
C HIS A 92 4.68 9.62 10.59
N GLU A 93 4.55 8.47 9.91
CA GLU A 93 3.26 7.75 9.81
C GLU A 93 3.34 6.28 10.22
N ILE A 94 4.29 5.91 11.08
CA ILE A 94 4.51 4.52 11.50
C ILE A 94 3.26 3.84 12.08
N ILE A 95 2.41 4.59 12.78
CA ILE A 95 1.14 4.08 13.33
C ILE A 95 0.17 3.71 12.20
N LEU A 96 0.09 4.53 11.15
CA LEU A 96 -0.75 4.26 9.99
C LEU A 96 -0.25 3.05 9.20
N TYR A 97 1.07 2.89 9.05
CA TYR A 97 1.65 1.68 8.48
C TYR A 97 1.33 0.42 9.29
N LYS A 98 1.47 0.50 10.62
CA LYS A 98 1.12 -0.61 11.53
C LYS A 98 -0.37 -0.92 11.50
N THR A 99 -1.21 0.05 11.21
CA THR A 99 -2.66 -0.14 11.04
C THR A 99 -2.97 -0.79 9.70
N LEU A 100 -2.36 -0.29 8.62
CA LEU A 100 -2.44 -0.86 7.27
C LEU A 100 -1.97 -2.33 7.24
N SER A 101 -0.89 -2.66 7.94
CA SER A 101 -0.33 -4.02 7.99
C SER A 101 -1.27 -5.03 8.68
N LYS A 102 -2.12 -4.58 9.61
CA LYS A 102 -3.13 -5.41 10.30
C LYS A 102 -4.31 -5.81 9.41
N PHE A 103 -4.60 -5.07 8.34
CA PHE A 103 -5.71 -5.38 7.41
C PHE A 103 -5.38 -6.54 6.44
N ARG A 104 -4.87 -7.68 6.94
CA ARG A 104 -4.44 -8.83 6.12
C ARG A 104 -5.63 -9.77 5.82
N ASN A 105 -5.68 -10.34 4.62
CA ASN A 105 -6.66 -11.37 4.24
C ASN A 105 -6.29 -12.77 4.80
N ASP A 106 -7.19 -13.33 5.61
CA ASP A 106 -7.90 -14.61 5.52
C ASP A 106 -7.21 -15.99 5.34
N THR A 107 -5.90 -16.16 5.17
CA THR A 107 -5.36 -17.53 4.91
C THR A 107 -4.83 -18.33 6.10
N ALA A 108 -4.64 -17.73 7.28
CA ALA A 108 -3.96 -18.45 8.38
C ALA A 108 -4.79 -18.61 9.67
N HIS A 109 -5.62 -17.64 10.07
CA HIS A 109 -6.43 -17.77 11.29
C HIS A 109 -7.72 -16.98 11.18
N VAL A 110 -8.82 -17.61 11.63
CA VAL A 110 -10.24 -17.23 11.61
C VAL A 110 -10.57 -15.91 12.34
N TYR A 111 -9.57 -15.09 12.71
CA TYR A 111 -9.77 -13.85 13.44
C TYR A 111 -10.07 -12.66 12.51
N LYS A 112 -11.37 -12.44 12.30
CA LYS A 112 -12.08 -11.21 11.90
C LYS A 112 -11.45 -10.37 10.78
N LYS A 113 -11.87 -10.67 9.54
CA LYS A 113 -11.87 -9.71 8.43
C LYS A 113 -12.40 -8.34 8.92
N PRO A 114 -11.65 -7.24 8.75
CA PRO A 114 -12.07 -5.93 9.23
C PRO A 114 -13.43 -5.56 8.61
N PRO A 115 -14.39 -4.99 9.34
CA PRO A 115 -15.65 -4.53 8.75
C PRO A 115 -15.41 -3.51 7.62
N PHE A 116 -16.29 -3.48 6.62
CA PHE A 116 -16.13 -2.59 5.46
C PHE A 116 -16.07 -1.13 5.92
N ILE A 117 -16.95 -0.77 6.86
CA ILE A 117 -17.00 0.57 7.42
C ILE A 117 -15.68 1.00 8.08
N VAL A 118 -14.93 0.07 8.67
CA VAL A 118 -13.63 0.36 9.30
C VAL A 118 -12.57 0.63 8.23
N LEU A 119 -12.55 -0.16 7.15
CA LEU A 119 -11.64 0.07 6.02
C LEU A 119 -11.97 1.37 5.28
N LEU A 120 -13.26 1.63 5.08
CA LEU A 120 -13.76 2.84 4.44
C LEU A 120 -13.37 4.09 5.25
N GLN A 121 -13.58 4.06 6.57
CA GLN A 121 -13.23 5.16 7.45
C GLN A 121 -11.71 5.41 7.44
N PHE A 122 -10.91 4.34 7.61
CA PHE A 122 -9.47 4.45 7.54
C PHE A 122 -9.00 5.06 6.22
N TYR A 123 -9.53 4.61 5.09
CA TYR A 123 -9.18 5.17 3.78
C TYR A 123 -9.54 6.66 3.68
N LYS A 124 -10.77 7.04 4.05
CA LYS A 124 -11.23 8.43 3.97
C LYS A 124 -10.38 9.37 4.82
N GLU A 125 -10.04 8.95 6.04
CA GLU A 125 -9.25 9.75 6.97
C GLU A 125 -7.76 9.82 6.59
N ASN A 126 -7.24 8.82 5.90
CA ASN A 126 -5.80 8.66 5.67
C ASN A 126 -5.45 8.60 4.18
N ARG A 127 -6.32 9.11 3.31
CA ARG A 127 -6.10 9.12 1.85
C ARG A 127 -4.81 9.86 1.49
N ASP A 128 -4.55 10.99 2.13
CA ASP A 128 -3.35 11.79 1.89
C ASP A 128 -2.08 11.05 2.31
N PHE A 129 -2.13 10.31 3.42
CA PHE A 129 -1.06 9.40 3.80
C PHE A 129 -0.79 8.37 2.70
N LEU A 130 -1.83 7.71 2.16
CA LEU A 130 -1.65 6.73 1.08
C LEU A 130 -1.07 7.37 -0.20
N ASN A 131 -1.44 8.60 -0.53
CA ASN A 131 -0.82 9.33 -1.64
C ASN A 131 0.64 9.70 -1.36
N SER A 132 0.97 10.12 -0.13
CA SER A 132 2.34 10.46 0.27
C SER A 132 3.32 9.30 0.08
N ILE A 133 2.84 8.06 0.23
CA ILE A 133 3.64 6.86 -0.08
C ILE A 133 3.99 6.83 -1.58
N ILE A 134 3.00 7.03 -2.45
CA ILE A 134 3.19 7.03 -3.90
C ILE A 134 4.14 8.16 -4.31
N GLU A 135 3.97 9.36 -3.74
CA GLU A 135 4.87 10.49 -3.94
C GLU A 135 6.30 10.16 -3.52
N LYS A 136 6.47 9.52 -2.37
CA LYS A 136 7.79 9.09 -1.91
C LYS A 136 8.43 8.07 -2.85
N ILE A 137 7.67 7.08 -3.34
CA ILE A 137 8.14 6.12 -4.34
C ILE A 137 8.60 6.85 -5.62
N ASN A 138 7.83 7.84 -6.08
CA ASN A 138 8.18 8.65 -7.24
C ASN A 138 9.45 9.47 -7.02
N ASN A 139 9.68 9.99 -5.81
CA ASN A 139 10.91 10.69 -5.46
C ASN A 139 12.12 9.74 -5.48
N VAL A 140 12.00 8.55 -4.88
CA VAL A 140 13.04 7.51 -4.94
C VAL A 140 13.38 7.14 -6.39
N ILE A 141 12.38 7.02 -7.26
CA ILE A 141 12.57 6.77 -8.70
C ILE A 141 13.36 7.90 -9.37
N LYS A 142 13.07 9.16 -9.04
CA LYS A 142 13.75 10.34 -9.62
C LYS A 142 15.21 10.43 -9.15
N GLU A 143 15.45 10.26 -7.86
CA GLU A 143 16.79 10.29 -7.26
C GLU A 143 17.71 9.26 -7.91
N ASN A 144 17.22 8.02 -8.07
CA ASN A 144 18.00 6.93 -8.66
C ASN A 144 18.13 6.98 -10.20
N ARG A 145 17.54 7.98 -10.86
CA ARG A 145 17.74 8.24 -12.30
C ARG A 145 18.85 9.26 -12.56
N ASN A 146 19.19 10.08 -11.57
CA ASN A 146 20.24 11.10 -11.68
C ASN A 146 21.64 10.56 -11.36
N ASP A 147 21.74 9.32 -10.86
CA ASP A 147 23.00 8.62 -10.58
C ASP A 147 23.52 7.77 -11.78
N ILE A 148 23.08 8.09 -13.02
CA ILE A 148 23.54 7.46 -14.28
C ILE A 148 24.13 8.51 -15.20
#